data_AF-A0A932ND28-F1
#
_entry.id   AF-A0A932ND28-F1
#
_cell.length_a   1.000
_cell.length_b   1.000
_cell.length_c   1.000
_cell.angle_alpha   90.00
_cell.angle_beta   90.00
_cell.angle_gamma   90.00
#
_symmetry.space_group_name_H-M   'P 1'
#
loop_
_entity.id
_entity.type
_entity.pdbx_description
1 polymer ?
#
loop_
_entity_poly.entity_id
_entity_poly.type
_entity_poly.pdbx_seq_one_letter_code
_entity_poly.pdbx_strand_id
1 'polypeptide(L)'
;MLEQAVESLLAPQPDIRVSEVIYAQEDTLIQAVLDVHPDVIVFHENGLLNSNRIFDLLRTLPEMETLRVIILRSSNATMDFYEKRTVNATRAEDFVNLIRGQAAHP
;
A
#
# COMPACT_ATOMS: atom_id res chain seq x y z
N MET A 1 -8.89 20.81 1.15
CA MET A 1 -7.91 20.19 2.06
C MET A 1 -8.31 18.74 2.22
N LEU A 2 -7.67 17.83 1.48
CA LEU A 2 -8.00 16.40 1.50
C LEU A 2 -7.52 15.74 2.80
N GLU A 3 -6.41 16.23 3.38
CA GLU A 3 -5.89 15.83 4.70
C GLU A 3 -6.95 16.05 5.79
N GLN A 4 -7.50 17.26 5.90
CA GLN A 4 -8.59 17.53 6.84
C GLN A 4 -9.84 16.69 6.58
N ALA A 5 -10.12 16.32 5.32
CA ALA A 5 -11.26 15.47 5.01
C ALA A 5 -11.03 14.02 5.46
N VAL A 6 -9.81 13.49 5.28
CA VAL A 6 -9.40 12.16 5.75
C VAL A 6 -9.31 12.13 7.27
N GLU A 7 -8.66 13.11 7.89
CA GLU A 7 -8.63 13.28 9.34
C GLU A 7 -10.03 13.39 9.93
N SER A 8 -10.93 14.20 9.33
CA SER A 8 -12.32 14.31 9.79
C SER A 8 -13.13 13.03 9.61
N LEU A 9 -12.80 12.20 8.62
CA LEU A 9 -13.44 10.89 8.40
C LEU A 9 -12.97 9.85 9.41
N LEU A 10 -11.72 9.96 9.87
CA LEU A 10 -11.08 9.03 10.82
C LEU A 10 -11.27 9.47 12.28
N ALA A 11 -11.45 10.77 12.55
CA ALA A 11 -11.64 11.38 13.86
C ALA A 11 -12.81 10.84 14.73
N PRO A 12 -13.91 10.27 14.20
CA PRO A 12 -15.00 9.77 15.04
C PRO A 12 -14.89 8.29 15.43
N GLN A 13 -13.88 7.54 14.96
CA GLN A 13 -13.77 6.11 15.28
C GLN A 13 -12.74 5.86 16.38
N PRO A 14 -13.17 5.51 17.62
CA PRO A 14 -12.27 5.32 18.75
C PRO A 14 -11.27 4.16 18.57
N ASP A 15 -11.53 3.28 17.60
CA ASP A 15 -10.68 2.13 17.29
C ASP A 15 -9.65 2.40 16.19
N ILE A 16 -9.70 3.57 15.53
CA ILE A 16 -8.71 3.94 14.50
C ILE A 16 -7.56 4.72 15.14
N ARG A 17 -6.36 4.13 15.09
CA ARG A 17 -5.12 4.84 15.40
C ARG A 17 -4.50 5.39 14.11
N VAL A 18 -4.46 6.71 14.01
CA VAL A 18 -3.78 7.40 12.90
C VAL A 18 -2.39 7.81 13.36
N SER A 19 -1.38 7.59 12.53
CA SER A 19 -0.03 8.06 12.76
C SER A 19 0.51 8.65 11.47
N GLU A 20 0.99 9.89 11.56
CA GLU A 20 1.65 10.55 10.44
C GLU A 20 3.13 10.15 10.45
N VAL A 21 3.64 9.77 9.27
CA VAL A 21 5.05 9.41 9.08
C VAL A 21 5.62 10.26 7.96
N ILE A 22 6.58 11.12 8.32
CA ILE A 22 7.38 11.85 7.35
C ILE A 22 8.65 11.04 7.10
N TYR A 23 8.87 10.64 5.85
CA TYR A 23 10.03 9.84 5.46
C TYR A 23 10.75 10.49 4.28
N ALA A 24 12.08 10.50 4.33
CA ALA A 24 12.93 10.95 3.23
C ALA A 24 13.51 9.77 2.42
N GLN A 25 13.47 8.57 3.00
CA GLN A 25 14.03 7.34 2.43
C GLN A 25 13.04 6.19 2.59
N GLU A 26 13.05 5.28 1.62
CA GLU A 26 12.16 4.11 1.58
C GLU A 26 12.37 3.20 2.79
N ASP A 27 13.62 2.99 3.22
CA ASP A 27 13.94 2.16 4.38
C ASP A 27 13.34 2.69 5.69
N THR A 28 13.31 4.01 5.87
CA THR A 28 12.70 4.65 7.05
C THR A 28 11.20 4.41 7.10
N LEU A 29 10.53 4.46 5.95
CA LEU A 29 9.12 4.13 5.85
C LEU A 29 8.90 2.64 6.16
N ILE A 30 9.71 1.75 5.61
CA ILE A 30 9.59 0.30 5.87
C ILE A 30 9.72 0.03 7.37
N GLN A 31 10.73 0.60 8.03
CA GLN A 31 10.89 0.45 9.48
C GLN A 31 9.69 1.01 10.25
N ALA A 32 9.20 2.20 9.92
CA ALA A 32 8.02 2.76 10.57
C ALA A 32 6.77 1.88 10.42
N VAL A 33 6.59 1.28 9.24
CA VAL A 33 5.49 0.35 8.97
C VAL A 33 5.66 -0.94 9.78
N LEU A 34 6.87 -1.48 9.87
CA LEU A 34 7.19 -2.65 10.70
C LEU A 34 7.00 -2.38 12.19
N ASP A 35 7.35 -1.19 12.68
CA ASP A 35 7.19 -0.86 14.10
C ASP A 35 5.72 -0.68 14.50
N VAL A 36 4.92 -0.06 13.62
CA VAL A 36 3.52 0.29 13.90
C VAL A 36 2.55 -0.86 13.57
N HIS A 37 2.90 -1.72 12.61
CA HIS A 37 1.99 -2.72 12.03
C HIS A 37 0.62 -2.15 11.62
N PRO A 38 0.57 -1.16 10.70
CA PRO A 38 -0.68 -0.56 10.29
C PRO A 38 -1.52 -1.52 9.42
N ASP A 39 -2.84 -1.45 9.54
CA ASP A 39 -3.76 -2.09 8.59
C ASP A 39 -3.89 -1.29 7.28
N VAL A 40 -3.73 0.03 7.36
CA VAL A 40 -3.88 0.94 6.22
C VAL A 40 -2.75 1.98 6.21
N ILE A 41 -2.15 2.18 5.04
CA ILE A 41 -1.20 3.28 4.78
C ILE A 41 -1.80 4.19 3.71
N VAL A 42 -1.72 5.49 3.92
CA VAL A 42 -2.22 6.50 2.98
C VAL A 42 -1.06 7.35 2.47
N PHE A 43 -0.90 7.43 1.16
CA PHE A 43 0.07 8.29 0.48
C PHE A 43 -0.62 9.38 -0.31
N HIS A 44 0.05 10.52 -0.43
CA HIS A 44 -0.30 11.54 -1.40
C HIS A 44 0.44 11.31 -2.71
N GLU A 45 -0.18 11.64 -3.84
CA GLU A 45 0.39 11.55 -5.19
C GLU A 45 1.74 12.27 -5.37
N ASN A 46 2.01 13.30 -4.56
CA ASN A 46 3.28 14.01 -4.56
C ASN A 46 4.39 13.31 -3.74
N GLY A 47 4.11 12.13 -3.19
CA GLY A 47 5.07 11.34 -2.43
C GLY A 47 6.17 10.74 -3.29
N LEU A 48 7.25 10.32 -2.64
CA LEU A 48 8.42 9.68 -3.28
C LEU A 48 8.10 8.28 -3.85
N LEU A 49 6.91 7.73 -3.54
CA LEU A 49 6.49 6.39 -3.94
C LEU A 49 5.55 6.44 -5.13
N ASN A 50 5.99 5.87 -6.25
CA ASN A 50 5.13 5.57 -7.39
C ASN A 50 4.49 4.17 -7.25
N SER A 51 3.56 3.85 -8.14
CA SER A 51 2.83 2.57 -8.14
C SER A 51 3.76 1.35 -8.10
N ASN A 52 4.86 1.36 -8.87
CA ASN A 52 5.83 0.25 -8.90
C ASN A 52 6.50 0.04 -7.53
N ARG A 53 6.89 1.14 -6.88
CA ARG A 53 7.50 1.09 -5.54
C ARG A 53 6.53 0.61 -4.47
N ILE A 54 5.24 0.89 -4.63
CA ILE A 54 4.20 0.39 -3.70
C ILE A 54 4.05 -1.11 -3.83
N PHE A 55 4.13 -1.67 -5.04
CA PHE A 55 4.17 -3.12 -5.22
C PHE A 55 5.41 -3.73 -4.56
N ASP A 56 6.58 -3.12 -4.72
CA ASP A 56 7.81 -3.58 -4.07
C ASP A 56 7.69 -3.52 -2.54
N LEU A 57 7.21 -2.40 -1.98
CA LEU A 57 6.93 -2.24 -0.55
C LEU A 57 6.00 -3.33 -0.02
N LEU A 58 4.88 -3.58 -0.71
CA LEU A 58 3.94 -4.62 -0.35
C LEU A 58 4.58 -6.02 -0.42
N ARG A 59 5.63 -6.23 -1.23
CA ARG A 59 6.41 -7.49 -1.24
C ARG A 59 7.38 -7.58 -0.07
N THR A 60 8.00 -6.47 0.37
CA THR A 60 8.99 -6.45 1.45
C THR A 60 8.39 -6.61 2.85
N LEU A 61 7.08 -6.49 3.02
CA LEU A 61 6.39 -6.54 4.33
C LEU A 61 5.62 -7.85 4.57
N PRO A 62 6.23 -9.05 4.51
CA PRO A 62 5.54 -10.34 4.38
C PRO A 62 4.50 -10.64 5.45
N GLU A 63 4.67 -10.12 6.66
CA GLU A 63 3.85 -10.47 7.83
C GLU A 63 2.49 -9.73 7.91
N MET A 64 2.25 -8.72 7.06
CA MET A 64 1.05 -7.88 7.14
C MET A 64 0.02 -8.23 6.08
N GLU A 65 -0.55 -9.45 6.14
CA GLU A 65 -1.47 -9.97 5.12
C GLU A 65 -2.71 -9.09 4.85
N THR A 66 -3.15 -8.29 5.81
CA THR A 66 -4.30 -7.39 5.69
C THR A 66 -3.95 -5.99 5.23
N LEU A 67 -2.66 -5.69 5.01
CA LEU A 67 -2.20 -4.34 4.69
C LEU A 67 -2.82 -3.82 3.38
N ARG A 68 -3.43 -2.64 3.48
CA ARG A 68 -3.94 -1.86 2.36
C ARG A 68 -3.16 -0.54 2.22
N VAL A 69 -2.74 -0.24 1.01
CA VAL A 69 -2.12 1.05 0.67
C VAL A 69 -3.10 1.84 -0.19
N ILE A 70 -3.32 3.10 0.18
CA ILE A 70 -4.22 4.03 -0.50
C ILE A 70 -3.39 5.17 -1.05
N ILE A 71 -3.49 5.47 -2.34
CA ILE A 71 -2.89 6.68 -2.92
C ILE A 71 -3.99 7.69 -3.21
N LEU A 72 -3.85 8.87 -2.62
CA LEU A 72 -4.71 10.03 -2.86
C LEU A 72 -4.12 10.89 -3.97
N ARG A 73 -4.81 10.94 -5.12
CA ARG A 73 -4.43 11.78 -6.25
C ARG A 73 -5.24 13.07 -6.25
N SER A 74 -4.60 14.13 -5.81
CA SER A 74 -5.21 15.47 -5.80
C SER A 74 -5.33 16.07 -7.20
N SER A 75 -4.53 15.60 -8.16
CA SER A 75 -4.52 16.11 -9.53
C SER A 75 -5.82 15.85 -10.29
N ASN A 76 -6.48 14.73 -10.00
CA ASN A 76 -7.69 14.27 -10.66
C ASN A 76 -8.79 13.80 -9.68
N ALA A 77 -8.59 14.05 -8.38
CA ALA A 77 -9.47 13.63 -7.29
C ALA A 77 -9.78 12.11 -7.28
N THR A 78 -8.82 11.27 -7.69
CA THR A 78 -8.97 9.82 -7.63
C THR A 78 -8.26 9.21 -6.43
N MET A 79 -8.68 8.00 -6.07
CA MET A 79 -8.07 7.20 -5.01
C MET A 79 -7.72 5.83 -5.58
N ASP A 80 -6.46 5.44 -5.48
CA ASP A 80 -6.00 4.11 -5.87
C ASP A 80 -5.84 3.23 -4.64
N PHE A 81 -6.20 1.95 -4.77
CA PHE A 81 -6.14 0.98 -3.69
C PHE A 81 -5.21 -0.17 -4.09
N TYR A 82 -4.27 -0.50 -3.21
CA TYR A 82 -3.36 -1.61 -3.37
C TYR A 82 -3.47 -2.50 -2.13
N GLU A 83 -3.85 -3.76 -2.32
CA GLU A 83 -4.01 -4.70 -1.22
C GLU A 83 -2.95 -5.80 -1.31
N LYS A 84 -2.31 -6.10 -0.18
CA LYS A 84 -1.28 -7.14 -0.13
C LYS A 84 -1.83 -8.52 -0.55
N ARG A 85 -3.08 -8.84 -0.18
CA ARG A 85 -3.74 -10.10 -0.57
C ARG A 85 -3.81 -10.27 -2.07
N THR A 86 -4.14 -9.21 -2.80
CA THR A 86 -4.21 -9.20 -4.26
C THR A 86 -2.83 -9.40 -4.87
N VAL A 87 -1.80 -8.74 -4.33
CA VAL A 87 -0.40 -8.92 -4.78
C VAL A 87 0.07 -10.37 -4.58
N ASN A 88 -0.27 -10.98 -3.44
CA ASN A 88 0.07 -12.37 -3.15
C ASN A 88 -0.71 -13.36 -4.04
N ALA A 89 -1.98 -13.07 -4.35
CA ALA A 89 -2.80 -13.90 -5.22
C ALA A 89 -2.29 -13.92 -6.66
N THR A 90 -1.92 -12.75 -7.22
CA THR A 90 -1.28 -12.67 -8.55
C THR A 90 0.00 -13.49 -8.61
N ARG A 91 0.83 -13.46 -7.55
CA ARG A 91 2.03 -14.29 -7.47
C ARG A 91 1.71 -15.79 -7.46
N ALA A 92 0.68 -16.21 -6.75
CA ALA A 92 0.27 -17.61 -6.70
C ALA A 92 -0.22 -18.07 -8.09
N GLU A 93 -0.99 -17.22 -8.79
CA GLU A 93 -1.45 -17.49 -10.15
C GLU A 93 -0.30 -17.57 -11.15
N ASP A 94 0.63 -16.61 -11.13
CA ASP A 94 1.82 -16.61 -12.00
C ASP A 94 2.68 -17.85 -11.76
N PHE A 95 2.87 -18.24 -10.50
CA PHE A 95 3.62 -19.44 -10.15
C PHE A 95 2.92 -20.73 -10.59
N VAL A 96 1.59 -20.80 -10.43
CA VAL A 96 0.77 -21.92 -10.93
C VAL A 96 0.85 -22.00 -12.46
N ASN A 97 0.83 -20.87 -13.17
CA ASN A 97 0.96 -20.81 -14.63
C ASN A 97 2.35 -21.23 -15.10
N LEU A 98 3.39 -20.89 -14.34
CA LEU A 98 4.78 -21.30 -14.61
C LEU A 98 4.99 -22.81 -14.42
N ILE A 99 4.41 -23.40 -13.37
CA ILE A 99 4.43 -24.86 -13.13
C ILE A 99 3.60 -25.61 -14.17
N ARG A 100 2.46 -25.03 -14.59
CA ARG A 100 1.59 -25.62 -15.62
C ARG A 100 2.14 -25.48 -17.04
N GLY A 101 3.32 -24.86 -17.21
CA GLY A 101 4.05 -24.87 -18.48
C GLY A 101 3.41 -24.02 -19.59
N GLN A 102 2.56 -23.05 -19.26
CA GLN A 102 2.09 -22.07 -20.25
C GLN A 102 3.02 -20.86 -20.24
N ALA A 103 4.20 -21.03 -20.85
CA ALA A 103 4.88 -19.90 -21.48
C ALA A 103 3.97 -19.44 -22.62
N ALA A 104 3.16 -18.41 -22.38
CA ALA A 104 2.44 -17.71 -23.44
C ALA A 104 3.48 -17.17 -24.43
N HIS A 105 3.66 -17.88 -25.55
CA HIS A 105 4.32 -17.34 -26.72
C HIS A 105 3.38 -16.32 -27.39
N PRO A 106 3.92 -15.22 -27.93
CA PRO A 106 3.16 -14.12 -28.52
C PRO A 106 2.33 -14.52 -29.75
#